data_AF-N8XTP5-F1
#
_entry.id   AF-N8XTP5-F1
#
_cell.length_a   1.000
_cell.length_b   1.000
_cell.length_c   1.000
_cell.angle_alpha   90.00
_cell.angle_beta   90.00
_cell.angle_gamma   90.00
#
_symmetry.space_group_name_H-M   'P 1'
#
loop_
_entity.id
_entity.type
_entity.pdbx_description
1 polymer ?
#
loop_
_entity_poly.entity_id
_entity_poly.type
_entity_poly.pdbx_seq_one_letter_code
_entity_poly.pdbx_strand_id
1 'polypeptide(L)'
;MIKYLLLGASFILITGCQTTKNLNSEYSGISDSRIRLYGQNQKPTIMEYKKDGKQEKINVGGQAGDAFSSLVGTVKNHSIGIAQTDMSKNLKDQNGVLSKAFYKEFVIPAGNFISIHNAFIGLSNVSQSPVRKTVQYQGACTSSSLSFVPKAGKDYEVVPTRNSSACGLTLLEIDKNGNTIKIDFIE
;
A
#
# COMPACT_ATOMS: atom_id res chain seq x y z
N MET A 1 52.33 -37.93 -41.73
CA MET A 1 51.77 -37.81 -40.38
C MET A 1 50.65 -36.78 -40.40
N ILE A 2 49.41 -37.25 -40.54
CA ILE A 2 48.19 -36.45 -40.58
C ILE A 2 47.65 -36.37 -39.15
N LYS A 3 47.59 -35.16 -38.58
CA LYS A 3 46.96 -34.91 -37.27
C LYS A 3 45.49 -34.58 -37.53
N TYR A 4 44.61 -35.42 -36.99
CA TYR A 4 43.17 -35.29 -37.14
C TYR A 4 42.64 -34.02 -36.45
N LEU A 5 41.82 -33.30 -37.20
CA LEU A 5 41.05 -32.12 -36.86
C LEU A 5 39.97 -32.49 -35.83
N LEU A 6 40.07 -32.00 -34.59
CA LEU A 6 39.00 -32.12 -33.59
C LEU A 6 37.96 -31.03 -33.85
N LEU A 7 36.78 -31.46 -34.30
CA LEU A 7 35.57 -30.64 -34.43
C LEU A 7 35.16 -30.09 -33.06
N GLY A 8 35.04 -28.76 -32.97
CA GLY A 8 34.52 -28.08 -31.79
C GLY A 8 32.99 -28.27 -31.66
N ALA A 9 32.56 -28.80 -30.52
CA ALA A 9 31.15 -28.82 -30.14
C ALA A 9 30.81 -27.47 -29.47
N SER A 10 30.10 -26.62 -30.18
CA SER A 10 29.56 -25.36 -29.64
C SER A 10 28.38 -25.66 -28.73
N PHE A 11 28.58 -25.59 -27.41
CA PHE A 11 27.50 -25.63 -26.43
C PHE A 11 26.72 -24.32 -26.51
N ILE A 12 25.55 -24.36 -27.17
CA ILE A 12 24.56 -23.27 -27.12
C ILE A 12 23.99 -23.27 -25.71
N LEU A 13 24.49 -22.37 -24.86
CA LEU A 13 23.89 -22.05 -23.57
C LEU A 13 22.55 -21.37 -23.86
N ILE A 14 21.47 -22.13 -23.73
CA ILE A 14 20.09 -21.62 -23.74
C ILE A 14 19.95 -20.81 -22.44
N THR A 15 20.21 -19.51 -22.50
CA THR A 15 19.86 -18.60 -21.41
C THR A 15 18.34 -18.50 -21.39
N GLY A 16 17.72 -19.39 -20.61
CA GLY A 16 16.33 -19.27 -20.25
C GLY A 16 16.12 -17.89 -19.64
N CYS A 17 15.44 -17.01 -20.38
CA CYS A 17 14.98 -15.74 -19.86
C CYS A 17 13.99 -16.08 -18.75
N GLN A 18 14.47 -16.11 -17.50
CA GLN A 18 13.59 -16.11 -16.35
C GLN A 18 12.94 -14.72 -16.34
N THR A 19 11.81 -14.59 -17.03
CA THR A 19 10.85 -13.52 -16.76
C THR A 19 10.39 -13.72 -15.31
N THR A 20 11.14 -13.13 -14.40
CA THR A 20 10.59 -12.69 -13.12
C THR A 20 9.38 -11.86 -13.48
N LYS A 21 8.18 -12.37 -13.19
CA LYS A 21 6.94 -11.60 -13.30
C LYS A 21 7.11 -10.38 -12.41
N ASN A 22 7.53 -9.27 -13.00
CA ASN A 22 7.47 -7.96 -12.39
C ASN A 22 5.98 -7.69 -12.19
N LEU A 23 5.53 -7.65 -10.94
CA LEU A 23 4.12 -7.41 -10.57
C LEU A 23 3.69 -5.94 -10.78
N ASN A 24 4.48 -5.15 -11.51
CA ASN A 24 3.95 -3.96 -12.16
C ASN A 24 3.03 -4.43 -13.27
N SER A 25 1.72 -4.29 -13.11
CA SER A 25 0.93 -4.02 -14.32
C SER A 25 1.60 -2.81 -14.97
N GLU A 26 2.04 -2.98 -16.21
CA GLU A 26 2.67 -1.91 -16.97
C GLU A 26 1.72 -0.71 -16.93
N TYR A 27 2.12 0.33 -16.19
CA TYR A 27 1.28 1.48 -15.95
C TYR A 27 1.00 2.18 -17.27
N SER A 28 -0.28 2.35 -17.59
CA SER A 28 -0.75 3.11 -18.73
C SER A 28 -1.47 4.36 -18.25
N GLY A 29 -0.92 5.55 -18.56
CA GLY A 29 -1.56 6.82 -18.21
C GLY A 29 -2.92 7.08 -18.88
N ILE A 30 -3.36 6.19 -19.79
CA ILE A 30 -4.63 6.28 -20.50
C ILE A 30 -5.72 5.44 -19.81
N SER A 31 -5.36 4.32 -19.18
CA SER A 31 -6.32 3.40 -18.54
C SER A 31 -6.18 3.32 -17.02
N ASP A 32 -5.07 3.80 -16.48
CA ASP A 32 -4.69 3.59 -15.09
C ASP A 32 -4.48 4.91 -14.35
N SER A 33 -4.62 4.81 -13.04
CA SER A 33 -4.22 5.82 -12.07
C SER A 33 -3.23 5.20 -11.09
N ARG A 34 -2.61 6.04 -10.26
CA ARG A 34 -1.75 5.56 -9.18
C ARG A 34 -2.25 6.08 -7.85
N ILE A 35 -2.09 5.30 -6.79
CA ILE A 35 -2.49 5.69 -5.44
C ILE A 35 -1.42 5.33 -4.42
N ARG A 36 -1.12 6.27 -3.51
CA ARG A 36 -0.29 6.05 -2.33
C ARG A 36 -1.16 5.86 -1.10
N LEU A 37 -0.97 4.74 -0.42
CA LEU A 37 -1.62 4.40 0.85
C LEU A 37 -0.58 4.30 1.96
N TYR A 38 -0.96 4.71 3.17
CA TYR A 38 -0.09 4.66 4.35
C TYR A 38 -0.53 3.56 5.30
N GLY A 39 0.45 2.93 5.96
CA GLY A 39 0.20 1.89 6.95
C GLY A 39 1.12 2.03 8.14
N GLN A 40 0.61 1.56 9.28
CA GLN A 40 1.38 1.37 10.50
C GLN A 40 0.83 0.15 11.23
N ASN A 41 1.61 -0.41 12.16
CA ASN A 41 1.08 -1.42 13.08
C ASN A 41 -0.18 -0.89 13.77
N GLN A 42 -1.22 -1.72 13.87
CA GLN A 42 -2.55 -1.38 14.42
C GLN A 42 -3.33 -0.28 13.68
N LYS A 43 -2.77 0.31 12.61
CA LYS A 43 -3.45 1.32 11.79
C LYS A 43 -3.42 0.91 10.32
N PRO A 44 -4.21 -0.10 9.92
CA PRO A 44 -4.31 -0.48 8.52
C PRO A 44 -5.12 0.55 7.73
N THR A 45 -4.70 0.76 6.48
CA THR A 45 -5.52 1.33 5.41
C THR A 45 -5.90 0.19 4.46
N ILE A 46 -7.19 0.00 4.23
CA ILE A 46 -7.72 -1.07 3.39
C ILE A 46 -8.39 -0.44 2.17
N MET A 47 -8.02 -0.92 0.99
CA MET A 47 -8.57 -0.52 -0.30
C MET A 47 -9.18 -1.73 -1.00
N GLU A 48 -10.37 -1.56 -1.56
CA GLU A 48 -11.09 -2.58 -2.32
C GLU A 48 -11.53 -2.00 -3.67
N TYR A 49 -11.34 -2.76 -4.74
CA TYR A 49 -11.72 -2.35 -6.09
C TYR A 49 -11.98 -3.57 -6.97
N LYS A 50 -12.58 -3.36 -8.14
CA LYS A 50 -12.74 -4.43 -9.15
C LYS A 50 -11.68 -4.30 -10.25
N LYS A 51 -11.05 -5.42 -10.59
CA LYS A 51 -10.14 -5.56 -11.72
C LYS A 51 -10.54 -6.79 -12.52
N ASP A 52 -10.81 -6.62 -13.82
CA ASP A 52 -11.20 -7.72 -14.71
C ASP A 52 -12.37 -8.57 -14.17
N GLY A 53 -13.35 -7.90 -13.54
CA GLY A 53 -14.53 -8.53 -12.93
C GLY A 53 -14.27 -9.20 -11.56
N LYS A 54 -13.03 -9.24 -11.07
CA LYS A 54 -12.66 -9.81 -9.76
C LYS A 54 -12.51 -8.70 -8.72
N GLN A 55 -12.90 -9.00 -7.48
CA GLN A 55 -12.70 -8.10 -6.35
C GLN A 55 -11.28 -8.26 -5.82
N GLU A 56 -10.55 -7.15 -5.81
CA GLU A 56 -9.21 -7.03 -5.25
C GLU A 56 -9.29 -6.32 -3.91
N LYS A 57 -8.51 -6.80 -2.94
CA LYS A 57 -8.40 -6.20 -1.61
C LYS A 57 -6.94 -6.01 -1.25
N ILE A 58 -6.58 -4.77 -0.95
CA ILE A 58 -5.23 -4.37 -0.55
C ILE A 58 -5.28 -3.87 0.88
N ASN A 59 -4.42 -4.42 1.73
CA ASN A 59 -4.22 -3.98 3.11
C ASN A 59 -2.80 -3.41 3.27
N VAL A 60 -2.72 -2.16 3.75
CA VAL A 60 -1.47 -1.46 4.04
C VAL A 60 -1.41 -1.14 5.53
N GLY A 61 -0.68 -1.97 6.28
CA GLY A 61 -0.58 -1.87 7.75
C GLY A 61 -1.32 -3.01 8.45
N GLY A 62 -1.57 -2.85 9.76
CA GLY A 62 -2.14 -3.93 10.58
C GLY A 62 -1.11 -4.99 10.97
N GLN A 63 -1.39 -5.79 11.99
CA GLN A 63 -0.47 -6.84 12.43
C GLN A 63 -0.19 -7.86 11.31
N ALA A 64 1.01 -8.44 11.33
CA ALA A 64 1.39 -9.56 10.50
C ALA A 64 0.61 -10.81 10.92
N GLY A 65 -0.63 -10.97 10.44
CA GLY A 65 -1.47 -12.12 10.79
C GLY A 65 -2.73 -12.27 9.94
N ASP A 66 -3.38 -11.17 9.57
CA ASP A 66 -4.67 -11.25 8.86
C ASP A 66 -4.53 -11.03 7.35
N ALA A 67 -4.54 -12.17 6.64
CA ALA A 67 -4.88 -12.37 5.23
C ALA A 67 -4.06 -11.61 4.17
N PHE A 68 -3.06 -12.30 3.62
CA PHE A 68 -2.46 -11.98 2.34
C PHE A 68 -2.59 -13.17 1.39
N SER A 69 -3.11 -12.92 0.18
CA SER A 69 -2.89 -13.78 -0.98
C SER A 69 -1.96 -13.15 -2.03
N SER A 70 -1.42 -11.94 -1.81
CA SER A 70 -0.61 -11.29 -2.88
C SER A 70 0.51 -10.32 -2.47
N LEU A 71 0.77 -9.99 -1.19
CA LEU A 71 1.89 -9.08 -0.85
C LEU A 71 2.42 -9.18 0.59
N VAL A 72 2.79 -10.39 1.01
CA VAL A 72 3.47 -10.63 2.30
C VAL A 72 4.86 -9.98 2.32
N GLY A 73 5.20 -9.27 3.40
CA GLY A 73 6.54 -9.45 3.97
C GLY A 73 7.51 -8.27 4.09
N THR A 74 7.13 -6.99 3.89
CA THR A 74 8.07 -5.90 4.24
C THR A 74 7.37 -4.61 4.68
N VAL A 75 7.61 -4.21 5.93
CA VAL A 75 7.29 -2.88 6.49
C VAL A 75 8.32 -1.86 5.97
N LYS A 76 8.26 -1.55 4.68
CA LYS A 76 9.10 -0.53 4.03
C LYS A 76 8.27 0.22 3.00
N ASN A 77 8.74 1.42 2.68
CA ASN A 77 8.17 2.21 1.60
C ASN A 77 8.31 1.44 0.27
N HIS A 78 7.23 1.35 -0.48
CA HIS A 78 7.23 0.86 -1.85
C HIS A 78 6.76 1.98 -2.76
N SER A 79 7.64 2.43 -3.66
CA SER A 79 7.35 3.52 -4.59
C SER A 79 7.44 3.03 -6.03
N ILE A 80 6.47 3.48 -6.84
CA ILE A 80 6.42 3.34 -8.29
C ILE A 80 6.59 4.71 -8.99
N GLY A 81 7.02 5.73 -8.24
CA GLY A 81 7.32 7.07 -8.77
C GLY A 81 6.16 8.07 -8.72
N ILE A 82 5.25 7.97 -7.74
CA ILE A 82 4.35 9.10 -7.43
C ILE A 82 5.18 10.23 -6.80
N ALA A 83 4.90 11.48 -7.15
CA ALA A 83 5.63 12.63 -6.60
C ALA A 83 5.52 12.70 -5.07
N GLN A 84 6.59 13.16 -4.41
CA GLN A 84 6.61 13.26 -2.95
C GLN A 84 5.82 14.46 -2.44
N THR A 85 4.81 14.21 -1.62
CA THR A 85 4.02 15.21 -0.88
C THR A 85 4.66 15.50 0.49
N ASP A 86 4.17 16.54 1.17
CA ASP A 86 4.57 16.84 2.56
C ASP A 86 4.38 15.66 3.50
N MET A 87 3.32 14.86 3.31
CA MET A 87 3.09 13.65 4.10
C MET A 87 4.20 12.61 3.86
N SER A 88 4.49 12.30 2.60
CA SER A 88 5.51 11.30 2.26
C SER A 88 6.94 11.71 2.69
N LYS A 89 7.27 13.01 2.62
CA LYS A 89 8.56 13.57 3.06
C LYS A 89 8.74 13.50 4.58
N ASN A 90 7.67 13.81 5.31
CA ASN A 90 7.66 13.91 6.77
C ASN A 90 7.06 12.67 7.45
N LEU A 91 7.08 11.51 6.79
CA LEU A 91 6.48 10.29 7.31
C LEU A 91 7.06 9.85 8.66
N LYS A 92 8.32 10.21 8.94
CA LYS A 92 8.96 9.92 10.22
C LYS A 92 8.25 10.57 11.40
N ASP A 93 7.56 11.69 11.19
CA ASP A 93 6.80 12.40 12.22
C ASP A 93 5.55 11.61 12.65
N GLN A 94 5.16 10.59 11.87
CA GLN A 94 4.06 9.68 12.19
C GLN A 94 4.53 8.38 12.86
N ASN A 95 5.83 8.24 13.12
CA ASN A 95 6.34 7.05 13.81
C ASN A 95 5.84 7.03 15.26
N GLY A 96 5.29 5.89 15.67
CA GLY A 96 5.07 5.58 17.06
C GLY A 96 6.33 5.02 17.70
N VAL A 97 6.38 5.00 19.04
CA VAL A 97 7.50 4.49 19.85
C VAL A 97 7.95 3.09 19.42
N LEU A 98 7.04 2.26 18.87
CA LEU A 98 7.31 0.89 18.43
C LEU A 98 6.72 0.53 17.06
N SER A 99 6.34 1.52 16.26
CA SER A 99 5.71 1.26 14.96
C SER A 99 6.08 2.34 13.96
N LYS A 100 6.91 1.96 12.99
CA LYS A 100 7.30 2.83 11.88
C LYS A 100 6.14 2.95 10.89
N ALA A 101 5.79 4.18 10.53
CA ALA A 101 4.87 4.42 9.44
C ALA A 101 5.58 4.18 8.09
N PHE A 102 4.86 3.59 7.14
CA PHE A 102 5.36 3.33 5.79
C PHE A 102 4.26 3.63 4.77
N TYR A 103 4.64 3.78 3.50
CA TYR A 103 3.68 3.89 2.40
C TYR A 103 3.89 2.80 1.35
N LYS A 104 2.84 2.51 0.60
CA LYS A 104 2.93 1.71 -0.62
C LYS A 104 2.16 2.41 -1.73
N GLU A 105 2.76 2.43 -2.92
CA GLU A 105 2.15 2.96 -4.13
C GLU A 105 1.66 1.81 -5.00
N PHE A 106 0.48 1.98 -5.61
CA PHE A 106 -0.18 0.96 -6.41
C PHE A 106 -0.67 1.55 -7.72
N VAL A 107 -0.63 0.76 -8.78
CA VAL A 107 -1.39 1.02 -10.00
C VAL A 107 -2.82 0.50 -9.80
N ILE A 108 -3.80 1.35 -10.10
CA ILE A 108 -5.23 1.07 -9.96
C ILE A 108 -5.95 1.39 -11.27
N PRO A 109 -7.01 0.67 -11.63
CA PRO A 109 -7.76 0.95 -12.85
C PRO A 109 -8.49 2.30 -12.73
N ALA A 110 -8.35 3.14 -13.75
CA ALA A 110 -9.13 4.38 -13.85
C ALA A 110 -10.60 4.08 -14.17
N GLY A 111 -11.51 4.96 -13.76
CA GLY A 111 -12.93 4.87 -14.09
C GLY A 111 -13.73 3.82 -13.30
N ASN A 112 -13.08 3.00 -12.48
CA ASN A 112 -13.74 2.03 -11.61
C ASN A 112 -13.90 2.57 -10.19
N PHE A 113 -15.00 2.22 -9.52
CA PHE A 113 -15.16 2.54 -8.10
C PHE A 113 -14.07 1.88 -7.26
N ILE A 114 -13.47 2.68 -6.40
CA ILE A 114 -12.54 2.26 -5.36
C ILE A 114 -13.13 2.64 -4.02
N SER A 115 -13.13 1.69 -3.10
CA SER A 115 -13.56 1.84 -1.71
C SER A 115 -12.35 1.80 -0.79
N ILE A 116 -12.27 2.71 0.18
CA ILE A 116 -11.15 2.81 1.12
C ILE A 116 -11.67 3.05 2.53
N HIS A 117 -11.07 2.38 3.51
CA HIS A 117 -11.31 2.67 4.92
C HIS A 117 -10.04 2.46 5.75
N ASN A 118 -10.00 3.13 6.89
CA ASN A 118 -8.95 2.98 7.89
C ASN A 118 -9.52 2.38 9.17
N ALA A 119 -8.65 1.73 9.93
CA ALA A 119 -8.96 1.33 11.29
C ALA A 119 -7.82 1.72 12.24
N PHE A 120 -8.16 1.84 13.52
CA PHE A 120 -7.24 1.82 14.64
C PHE A 120 -7.63 0.67 15.55
N ILE A 121 -6.72 -0.31 15.65
CA ILE A 121 -6.89 -1.54 16.41
C ILE A 121 -6.23 -1.33 17.78
N GLY A 122 -7.02 -0.90 18.76
CA GLY A 122 -6.53 -0.70 20.13
C GLY A 122 -6.01 -2.00 20.75
N LEU A 123 -4.85 -1.94 21.42
CA LEU A 123 -4.34 -3.06 22.22
C LEU A 123 -4.84 -3.01 23.66
N SER A 124 -4.91 -4.18 24.29
CA SER A 124 -5.07 -4.30 25.73
C SER A 124 -3.72 -4.54 26.41
N ASN A 125 -3.35 -3.69 27.37
CA ASN A 125 -2.21 -3.91 28.25
C ASN A 125 -2.70 -4.60 29.53
N VAL A 126 -2.09 -5.72 29.88
CA VAL A 126 -2.41 -6.45 31.11
C VAL A 126 -1.26 -6.27 32.09
N SER A 127 -1.53 -5.66 33.23
CA SER A 127 -0.63 -5.64 34.38
C SER A 127 -1.15 -6.61 35.43
N GLN A 128 -0.30 -7.54 35.86
CA GLN A 128 -0.65 -8.56 36.85
C GLN A 128 0.28 -8.47 38.04
N SER A 129 -0.30 -8.31 39.24
CA SER A 129 0.37 -8.50 40.52
C SER A 129 -0.24 -9.72 41.23
N PRO A 130 0.38 -10.23 42.31
CA PRO A 130 -0.19 -11.32 43.10
C PRO A 130 -1.58 -11.04 43.68
N VAL A 131 -1.98 -9.76 43.76
CA VAL A 131 -3.23 -9.31 44.41
C VAL A 131 -4.24 -8.78 43.40
N ARG A 132 -3.81 -8.33 42.22
CA ARG A 132 -4.71 -7.70 41.24
C ARG A 132 -4.24 -7.91 39.80
N LYS A 133 -5.21 -8.18 38.92
CA LYS A 133 -5.07 -8.06 37.47
C LYS A 133 -5.74 -6.77 37.02
N THR A 134 -5.00 -5.91 36.33
CA THR A 134 -5.49 -4.68 35.71
C THR A 134 -5.37 -4.83 34.20
N VAL A 135 -6.48 -4.65 33.49
CA VAL A 135 -6.50 -4.62 32.01
C VAL A 135 -6.83 -3.20 31.56
N GLN A 136 -5.93 -2.59 30.81
CA GLN A 136 -6.11 -1.28 30.20
C GLN A 136 -6.31 -1.44 28.70
N TYR A 137 -7.46 -0.99 28.20
CA TYR A 137 -7.77 -1.01 26.77
C TYR A 137 -7.40 0.33 26.14
N GLN A 138 -6.69 0.28 25.02
CA GLN A 138 -6.58 1.44 24.12
C GLN A 138 -7.88 1.60 23.34
N GLY A 139 -8.23 2.84 22.97
CA GLY A 139 -9.37 3.09 22.10
C GLY A 139 -9.22 2.39 20.74
N ALA A 140 -10.33 2.11 20.07
CA ALA A 140 -10.35 1.56 18.72
C ALA A 140 -11.37 2.32 17.87
N CYS A 141 -11.12 2.41 16.57
CA CYS A 141 -12.09 2.97 15.62
C CYS A 141 -11.95 2.32 14.24
N THR A 142 -13.01 2.41 13.44
CA THR A 142 -13.00 2.10 12.01
C THR A 142 -13.70 3.24 11.31
N SER A 143 -13.14 3.74 10.21
CA SER A 143 -13.80 4.76 9.40
C SER A 143 -14.99 4.17 8.66
N SER A 144 -15.93 5.01 8.23
CA SER A 144 -16.81 4.64 7.14
C SER A 144 -15.97 4.26 5.91
N SER A 145 -16.53 3.38 5.09
CA SER A 145 -15.99 3.11 3.77
C SER A 145 -16.26 4.31 2.88
N LEU A 146 -15.20 4.91 2.34
CA LEU A 146 -15.28 6.08 1.48
C LEU A 146 -14.92 5.67 0.06
N SER A 147 -15.72 6.10 -0.91
CA SER A 147 -15.55 5.68 -2.30
C SER A 147 -15.16 6.83 -3.21
N PHE A 148 -14.44 6.54 -4.30
CA PHE A 148 -14.19 7.51 -5.35
C PHE A 148 -13.91 6.82 -6.69
N VAL A 149 -13.92 7.61 -7.76
CA VAL A 149 -13.59 7.15 -9.11
C VAL A 149 -12.30 7.84 -9.57
N PRO A 150 -11.17 7.13 -9.66
CA PRO A 150 -9.89 7.69 -10.09
C PRO A 150 -9.92 8.01 -11.59
N LYS A 151 -9.28 9.12 -11.97
CA LYS A 151 -9.16 9.56 -13.37
C LYS A 151 -7.84 9.07 -13.96
N ALA A 152 -7.87 8.63 -15.22
CA ALA A 152 -6.69 8.15 -15.93
C ALA A 152 -5.55 9.18 -15.89
N GLY A 153 -4.33 8.71 -15.67
CA GLY A 153 -3.14 9.55 -15.63
C GLY A 153 -2.98 10.38 -14.36
N LYS A 154 -3.86 10.23 -13.37
CA LYS A 154 -3.79 10.95 -12.09
C LYS A 154 -3.15 10.13 -10.98
N ASP A 155 -2.48 10.85 -10.09
CA ASP A 155 -1.91 10.32 -8.87
C ASP A 155 -2.75 10.75 -7.68
N TYR A 156 -2.96 9.82 -6.77
CA TYR A 156 -3.74 10.04 -5.56
C TYR A 156 -2.95 9.65 -4.32
N GLU A 157 -3.31 10.26 -3.20
CA GLU A 157 -2.80 9.92 -1.88
C GLU A 157 -3.91 9.99 -0.86
N VAL A 158 -3.96 8.97 0.01
CA VAL A 158 -4.95 8.88 1.08
C VAL A 158 -4.26 9.08 2.41
N VAL A 159 -4.60 10.17 3.10
CA VAL A 159 -3.98 10.54 4.37
C VAL A 159 -5.00 10.51 5.50
N PRO A 160 -4.57 10.22 6.75
CA PRO A 160 -5.42 10.42 7.92
C PRO A 160 -5.87 11.87 8.04
N THR A 161 -7.14 12.09 8.37
CA THR A 161 -7.66 13.42 8.65
C THR A 161 -7.14 13.92 9.99
N ARG A 162 -6.41 15.04 10.02
CA ARG A 162 -5.96 15.66 11.27
C ARG A 162 -7.18 16.10 12.08
N ASN A 163 -7.23 15.74 13.36
CA ASN A 163 -8.27 16.10 14.34
C ASN A 163 -9.62 15.36 14.24
N SER A 164 -9.76 14.29 13.45
CA SER A 164 -10.95 13.45 13.54
C SER A 164 -10.84 12.50 14.74
N SER A 165 -11.78 12.58 15.69
CA SER A 165 -12.00 11.54 16.71
C SER A 165 -12.37 10.18 16.11
N ALA A 166 -12.83 10.16 14.86
CA ALA A 166 -13.23 8.98 14.12
C ALA A 166 -12.28 8.75 12.93
N CYS A 167 -11.19 7.99 13.10
CA CYS A 167 -10.40 7.27 12.09
C CYS A 167 -10.35 7.84 10.63
N GLY A 168 -10.42 9.16 10.45
CA GLY A 168 -10.94 9.74 9.23
C GLY A 168 -9.92 9.74 8.11
N LEU A 169 -10.40 9.87 6.88
CA LEU A 169 -9.59 9.87 5.68
C LEU A 169 -9.79 11.13 4.86
N THR A 170 -8.70 11.61 4.28
CA THR A 170 -8.69 12.68 3.29
C THR A 170 -8.05 12.14 2.02
N LEU A 171 -8.73 12.31 0.89
CA LEU A 171 -8.22 11.98 -0.43
C LEU A 171 -7.61 13.23 -1.09
N LEU A 172 -6.40 13.07 -1.61
CA LEU A 172 -5.64 14.11 -2.26
C LEU A 172 -5.31 13.68 -3.69
N GLU A 173 -5.52 14.54 -4.68
CA GLU A 173 -4.88 14.43 -5.99
C GLU A 173 -3.50 15.10 -5.91
N ILE A 174 -2.49 14.45 -6.50
CA ILE A 174 -1.10 14.91 -6.50
C ILE A 174 -0.69 15.36 -7.90
N ASP A 175 -0.08 16.54 -8.00
CA ASP A 175 0.54 17.00 -9.24
C ASP A 175 1.99 16.47 -9.40
N LYS A 176 2.59 16.70 -10.57
CA LYS A 176 3.97 16.27 -10.87
C LYS A 176 5.05 16.85 -9.92
N ASN A 177 4.74 17.94 -9.21
CA ASN A 177 5.66 18.61 -8.28
C ASN A 177 5.44 18.15 -6.83
N GLY A 178 4.43 17.31 -6.57
CA GLY A 178 4.05 16.88 -5.23
C GLY A 178 3.10 17.83 -4.51
N ASN A 179 2.54 18.84 -5.20
CA ASN A 179 1.48 19.65 -4.64
C ASN A 179 0.19 18.84 -4.58
N THR A 180 -0.65 19.13 -3.59
CA THR A 180 -1.87 18.37 -3.35
C THR A 180 -3.10 19.25 -3.40
N ILE A 181 -4.17 18.70 -3.96
CA ILE A 181 -5.52 19.27 -3.85
C ILE A 181 -6.42 18.24 -3.20
N LYS A 182 -7.22 18.67 -2.23
CA LYS A 182 -8.24 17.81 -1.63
C LYS A 182 -9.33 17.54 -2.67
N ILE A 183 -9.71 16.28 -2.78
CA ILE A 183 -10.89 15.87 -3.53
C ILE A 183 -11.85 15.15 -2.61
N ASP A 184 -13.15 15.31 -2.89
CA ASP A 184 -14.18 14.71 -2.07
C ASP A 184 -14.38 13.24 -2.44
N PHE A 185 -14.67 12.45 -1.42
CA PHE A 185 -15.22 11.12 -1.63
C PHE A 185 -16.68 11.22 -2.07
N ILE A 186 -17.14 10.18 -2.74
CA ILE A 186 -18.52 9.97 -3.10
C ILE A 186 -19.12 9.09 -1.98
N GLU A 187 -20.15 9.60 -1.32
CA GLU A 187 -20.94 8.87 -0.32
C GLU A 187 -21.97 7.94 -0.98
#